data_AF-A0A957XLP5-F1
#
_entry.id   AF-A0A957XLP5-F1
#
_cell.length_a   1.000
_cell.length_b   1.000
_cell.length_c   1.000
_cell.angle_alpha   90.00
_cell.angle_beta   90.00
_cell.angle_gamma   90.00
#
_symmetry.space_group_name_H-M   'P 1'
#
loop_
_entity.id
_entity.type
_entity.pdbx_description
1 polymer ?
#
loop_
_entity_poly.entity_id
_entity_poly.type
_entity_poly.pdbx_seq_one_letter_code
_entity_poly.pdbx_strand_id
1 'polypeptide(L)'
;HHIAFRTRDDSEQLDYQQTLARAGFGVTPVRDRQYFRSIYFRSPGGVLFEIATDAPGFAIDEPVESLGQSLKLPAWYEPQRKEIEAVLPPFTVKPVEQGEVKEVVNE
;
A
#
# COMPACT_ATOMS: atom_id res chain seq x y z
N HIS A 1 -8.09 -7.87 -3.82
CA HIS A 1 -6.92 -8.27 -3.02
C HIS A 1 -5.84 -8.77 -3.99
N HIS A 2 -4.57 -8.45 -3.74
CA HIS A 2 -3.45 -8.65 -4.68
C HIS A 2 -2.12 -8.73 -3.93
N ILE A 3 -1.05 -9.08 -4.66
CA ILE A 3 0.34 -8.93 -4.21
C ILE A 3 0.94 -7.73 -4.94
N ALA A 4 1.68 -6.89 -4.22
CA ALA A 4 2.37 -5.73 -4.76
C ALA A 4 3.88 -5.97 -4.87
N PHE A 5 4.45 -5.62 -6.02
CA PHE A 5 5.89 -5.60 -6.26
C PHE A 5 6.40 -4.15 -6.26
N ARG A 6 7.61 -3.95 -5.75
CA ARG A 6 8.22 -2.62 -5.56
C ARG A 6 8.85 -2.11 -6.85
N THR A 7 8.79 -0.80 -7.05
CA THR A 7 9.67 -0.03 -7.93
C THR A 7 10.30 1.11 -7.15
N ARG A 8 11.51 1.48 -7.52
CA ARG A 8 12.29 2.53 -6.86
C ARG A 8 11.62 3.90 -7.00
N ASP A 9 11.08 4.18 -8.18
CA ASP A 9 10.48 5.47 -8.52
C ASP A 9 9.37 5.35 -9.59
N ASP A 10 8.79 6.50 -9.93
CA ASP A 10 7.75 6.64 -10.96
C ASP A 10 8.24 6.23 -12.36
N SER A 11 9.52 6.49 -12.68
CA SER A 11 10.07 6.18 -14.01
C SER A 11 10.14 4.66 -14.20
N GLU A 12 10.65 3.94 -13.22
CA GLU A 12 10.73 2.49 -13.26
C GLU A 12 9.32 1.86 -13.32
N GLN A 13 8.34 2.42 -12.61
CA GLN A 13 6.95 1.97 -12.73
C GLN A 13 6.40 2.16 -14.14
N LEU A 14 6.66 3.30 -14.79
CA LEU A 14 6.23 3.57 -16.15
C LEU A 14 6.89 2.60 -17.16
N ASP A 15 8.15 2.24 -16.95
CA ASP A 15 8.85 1.25 -17.76
C ASP A 15 8.19 -0.13 -17.66
N TYR A 16 7.82 -0.56 -16.45
CA TYR A 16 7.04 -1.78 -16.25
C TYR A 16 5.67 -1.71 -16.91
N GLN A 17 4.96 -0.58 -16.78
CA GLN A 17 3.65 -0.38 -17.41
C GLN A 17 3.73 -0.59 -18.91
N GLN A 18 4.71 0.02 -19.57
CA GLN A 18 4.92 -0.11 -21.02
C GLN A 18 5.31 -1.53 -21.40
N THR A 19 6.21 -2.16 -20.64
CA THR A 19 6.70 -3.52 -20.92
C THR A 19 5.56 -4.54 -20.84
N LEU A 20 4.74 -4.45 -19.79
CA LEU A 20 3.58 -5.32 -19.59
C LEU A 20 2.51 -5.09 -20.68
N ALA A 21 2.23 -3.84 -21.03
CA ALA A 21 1.29 -3.52 -22.11
C ALA A 21 1.76 -4.09 -23.47
N ARG A 22 3.05 -3.96 -23.80
CA ARG A 22 3.65 -4.55 -25.01
C ARG A 22 3.61 -6.08 -25.01
N ALA A 23 3.67 -6.70 -23.84
CA ALA A 23 3.52 -8.14 -23.66
C ALA A 23 2.05 -8.61 -23.72
N GLY A 24 1.09 -7.72 -23.97
CA GLY A 24 -0.33 -8.04 -24.13
C GLY A 24 -1.13 -8.10 -22.83
N PHE A 25 -0.56 -7.70 -21.70
CA PHE A 25 -1.30 -7.60 -20.44
C PHE A 25 -2.20 -6.37 -20.43
N GLY A 26 -3.43 -6.53 -19.93
CA GLY A 26 -4.31 -5.41 -19.61
C GLY A 26 -3.85 -4.70 -18.34
N VAL A 27 -2.99 -3.69 -18.48
CA VAL A 27 -2.47 -2.89 -17.37
C VAL A 27 -3.30 -1.63 -17.18
N THR A 28 -3.60 -1.25 -15.94
CA THR A 28 -4.33 -0.02 -15.64
C THR A 28 -3.47 1.24 -15.88
N PRO A 29 -4.09 2.42 -16.03
CA PRO A 29 -3.39 3.70 -15.82
C PRO A 29 -2.74 3.77 -14.43
N VAL A 30 -1.76 4.66 -14.29
CA VAL A 30 -1.15 4.97 -12.98
C VAL A 30 -2.21 5.59 -12.07
N ARG A 31 -2.27 5.11 -10.82
CA ARG A 31 -3.20 5.60 -9.80
C ARG A 31 -2.43 6.10 -8.59
N ASP A 32 -2.76 7.32 -8.16
CA ASP A 32 -2.27 7.89 -6.92
C ASP A 32 -2.98 7.25 -5.72
N ARG A 33 -2.18 6.73 -4.78
CA ARG A 33 -2.64 6.09 -3.54
C ARG A 33 -2.22 6.88 -2.31
N GLN A 34 -1.91 8.16 -2.45
CA GLN A 34 -1.37 9.07 -1.43
C GLN A 34 0.07 8.72 -1.02
N TYR A 35 0.29 7.46 -0.61
CA TYR A 35 1.55 6.97 -0.05
C TYR A 35 2.48 6.35 -1.10
N PHE A 36 1.94 6.03 -2.28
CA PHE A 36 2.65 5.47 -3.43
C PHE A 36 1.79 5.65 -4.69
N ARG A 37 2.39 5.42 -5.86
CA ARG A 37 1.67 5.28 -7.13
C ARG A 37 1.59 3.81 -7.51
N SER A 38 0.52 3.43 -8.19
CA SER A 38 0.23 2.02 -8.49
C SER A 38 -0.28 1.80 -9.92
N ILE A 39 0.13 0.68 -10.51
CA ILE A 39 -0.50 0.07 -11.68
C ILE A 39 -0.89 -1.37 -11.36
N TYR A 40 -1.95 -1.86 -12.00
CA TYR A 40 -2.45 -3.22 -11.78
C TYR A 40 -2.55 -4.00 -13.07
N PHE A 41 -2.33 -5.31 -13.01
CA PHE A 41 -2.53 -6.23 -14.13
C PHE A 41 -2.86 -7.63 -13.62
N ARG A 42 -3.48 -8.46 -14.46
CA ARG A 42 -3.72 -9.87 -14.13
C ARG A 42 -2.64 -10.74 -14.75
N SER A 43 -2.08 -11.65 -13.95
CA SER A 43 -1.20 -12.70 -14.45
C SER A 43 -1.98 -13.69 -15.33
N PRO A 44 -1.30 -14.55 -16.10
CA PRO A 44 -1.98 -15.58 -16.89
C PRO A 44 -2.84 -16.54 -16.05
N GLY A 45 -2.46 -16.77 -14.77
CA GLY A 45 -3.24 -17.55 -13.82
C GLY A 45 -4.41 -16.79 -13.17
N GLY A 46 -4.68 -15.55 -13.60
CA GLY A 46 -5.79 -14.72 -13.12
C GLY A 46 -5.51 -13.93 -11.83
N VAL A 47 -4.36 -14.16 -11.19
CA VAL A 47 -3.94 -13.43 -9.98
C VAL A 47 -3.80 -11.95 -10.31
N LEU A 48 -4.40 -11.09 -9.49
CA LEU A 48 -4.21 -9.64 -9.59
C LEU A 48 -2.88 -9.28 -8.95
N PHE A 49 -1.99 -8.67 -9.73
CA PHE A 49 -0.75 -8.09 -9.25
C PHE A 49 -0.80 -6.57 -9.32
N GLU A 50 -0.05 -5.95 -8.43
CA GLU A 50 0.22 -4.52 -8.37
C GLU A 50 1.71 -4.29 -8.53
N ILE A 51 2.08 -3.20 -9.21
CA ILE A 51 3.42 -2.63 -9.15
C ILE A 51 3.27 -1.26 -8.49
N ALA A 52 3.97 -1.05 -7.38
CA ALA A 52 3.85 0.12 -6.52
C ALA A 52 5.21 0.77 -6.26
N THR A 53 5.25 2.11 -6.26
CA THR A 53 6.48 2.87 -5.99
C THR A 53 6.84 2.84 -4.51
N ASP A 54 8.14 2.87 -4.19
CA ASP A 54 8.64 2.94 -2.82
C ASP A 54 8.31 4.29 -2.14
N ALA A 55 8.44 5.37 -2.89
CA ALA A 55 8.16 6.73 -2.43
C ALA A 55 6.71 7.15 -2.75
N PRO A 56 6.13 8.10 -2.00
CA PRO A 56 6.72 8.84 -0.86
C PRO A 56 6.73 8.09 0.49
N GLY A 57 5.89 7.07 0.66
CA GLY A 57 5.71 6.36 1.93
C GLY A 57 4.78 7.05 2.92
N PHE A 58 4.55 6.41 4.06
CA PHE A 58 3.57 6.85 5.06
C PHE A 58 4.00 8.06 5.89
N ALA A 59 5.30 8.37 5.93
CA ALA A 59 5.81 9.52 6.69
C ALA A 59 5.54 10.88 6.00
N ILE A 60 4.82 10.88 4.88
CA ILE A 60 4.48 12.11 4.14
C ILE A 60 3.47 12.99 4.89
N ASP A 61 2.57 12.40 5.67
CA ASP A 61 1.48 13.10 6.36
C ASP A 61 1.35 12.72 7.85
N GLU A 62 2.29 11.92 8.36
CA GLU A 62 2.41 11.53 9.77
C GLU A 62 3.89 11.49 10.20
N PRO A 63 4.24 12.01 11.40
CA PRO A 63 5.57 11.80 11.94
C PRO A 63 5.73 10.33 12.38
N VAL A 64 6.96 9.81 12.30
CA VAL A 64 7.25 8.38 12.53
C VAL A 64 6.83 7.93 13.94
N GLU A 65 6.97 8.81 14.92
CA GLU A 65 6.66 8.57 16.32
C GLU A 65 5.16 8.36 16.58
N SER A 66 4.30 8.83 15.67
CA SER A 66 2.85 8.72 15.79
C SER A 66 2.17 8.06 14.58
N LEU A 67 2.92 7.32 13.75
CA LEU A 67 2.38 6.65 12.55
C LEU A 67 1.19 5.74 12.90
N GLY A 68 0.10 5.87 12.14
CA GLY A 68 -1.09 5.02 12.28
C GLY A 68 -1.90 5.24 13.56
N GLN A 69 -1.62 6.31 14.32
CA GLN A 69 -2.39 6.66 15.53
C GLN A 69 -3.65 7.47 15.22
N SER A 70 -3.78 7.99 14.01
CA SER A 70 -4.90 8.84 13.61
C SER A 70 -5.54 8.37 12.30
N LEU A 71 -6.84 8.65 12.12
CA LEU A 71 -7.51 8.38 10.85
C LEU A 71 -7.07 9.39 9.79
N LYS A 72 -6.22 8.94 8.88
CA LYS A 72 -5.83 9.69 7.68
C LYS A 72 -6.83 9.49 6.56
N LEU A 73 -7.22 10.58 5.93
CA LEU A 73 -8.05 10.59 4.74
C LEU A 73 -7.27 11.31 3.63
N PRO A 74 -7.37 10.87 2.38
CA PRO A 74 -6.83 11.67 1.29
C PRO A 74 -7.59 12.99 1.19
N ALA A 75 -6.94 14.03 0.67
CA ALA A 75 -7.49 15.39 0.67
C ALA A 75 -8.89 15.49 0.05
N TRP A 76 -9.20 14.66 -0.94
CA TRP A 76 -10.51 14.61 -1.60
C TRP A 76 -11.64 14.01 -0.73
N TYR A 77 -11.33 13.33 0.38
CA TYR A 77 -12.33 12.81 1.33
C TYR A 77 -12.36 13.57 2.66
N GLU A 78 -11.43 14.47 2.92
CA GLU A 78 -11.45 15.31 4.13
C GLU A 78 -12.78 16.09 4.33
N PRO A 79 -13.43 16.64 3.28
CA PRO A 79 -14.74 17.27 3.45
C PRO A 79 -15.83 16.35 4.01
N GLN A 80 -15.68 15.03 3.87
CA GLN A 80 -16.62 13.99 4.30
C GLN A 80 -16.20 13.32 5.62
N ARG A 81 -15.16 13.83 6.30
CA ARG A 81 -14.58 13.21 7.51
C ARG A 81 -15.63 12.80 8.55
N LYS A 82 -16.56 13.72 8.89
CA LYS A 82 -17.58 13.46 9.91
C LYS A 82 -18.49 12.28 9.56
N GLU A 83 -18.86 12.15 8.29
CA GLU A 83 -19.72 11.07 7.81
C GLU A 83 -18.97 9.73 7.81
N ILE A 84 -17.70 9.75 7.40
CA ILE A 84 -16.83 8.57 7.42
C ILE A 84 -16.60 8.11 8.86
N GLU A 85 -16.23 9.01 9.77
CA GLU A 85 -16.00 8.68 11.19
C GLU A 85 -17.26 8.13 11.86
N ALA A 86 -18.45 8.59 11.47
CA ALA A 86 -19.71 8.13 12.05
C ALA A 86 -20.05 6.66 11.75
N VAL A 87 -19.52 6.09 10.66
CA VAL A 87 -19.82 4.69 10.25
C VAL A 87 -18.69 3.72 10.54
N LEU A 88 -17.51 4.20 10.94
CA LEU A 88 -16.37 3.35 11.25
C LEU A 88 -16.50 2.77 12.67
N PRO A 89 -16.47 1.43 12.83
CA PRO A 89 -16.44 0.85 14.16
C PRO A 89 -15.13 1.21 14.86
N PRO A 90 -15.17 1.54 16.17
CA PRO A 90 -13.95 1.81 16.92
C PRO A 90 -13.12 0.53 17.05
N PHE A 91 -11.79 0.69 17.02
CA PHE A 91 -10.86 -0.38 17.36
C PHE A 91 -9.69 0.18 18.17
N THR A 92 -8.96 -0.70 18.83
CA THR A 92 -7.75 -0.35 19.57
C THR A 92 -6.67 -1.35 19.21
N VAL A 93 -5.49 -0.84 18.84
CA VAL A 93 -4.31 -1.68 18.61
C VAL A 93 -3.88 -2.23 19.96
N LYS A 94 -3.90 -3.56 20.10
CA LYS A 94 -3.33 -4.22 21.28
C LYS A 94 -1.81 -4.24 21.15
N PRO A 95 -1.07 -3.89 22.20
CA PRO A 95 0.36 -4.19 22.24
C PRO A 95 0.59 -5.67 21.97
N VAL A 96 1.59 -5.99 21.15
CA VAL A 96 2.04 -7.37 21.00
C VAL A 96 2.73 -7.75 22.30
N GLU A 97 2.21 -8.73 23.03
CA GLU A 97 2.93 -9.34 24.14
C GLU A 97 4.23 -9.92 23.57
N GLN A 98 5.39 -9.46 24.07
CA GLN A 98 6.68 -10.03 23.70
C GLN A 98 6.73 -11.47 24.21
N GLY A 99 6.42 -12.44 23.35
CA GLY A 99 6.68 -13.84 23.63
C GLY A 99 8.19 -14.08 23.71
N GLU A 100 8.63 -14.85 24.72
CA GLU A 100 10.01 -15.32 24.85
C GLU A 100 10.45 -15.96 23.53
N VAL A 101 11.46 -15.36 22.89
CA VAL A 101 12.17 -15.99 21.78
C VAL A 101 12.91 -17.19 22.39
N LYS A 102 12.34 -18.39 22.28
CA LYS A 102 13.08 -19.61 22.56
C LYS A 102 14.11 -19.78 21.46
N GLU A 103 15.38 -19.52 21.76
CA GLU A 103 16.49 -19.93 20.91
C GLU A 103 16.37 -21.45 20.69
N VAL A 104 16.03 -21.85 19.46
CA VAL A 104 16.14 -23.25 19.05
C VAL A 104 17.61 -23.45 18.68
N VAL A 105 18.38 -23.91 19.66
CA VAL A 105 19.73 -24.44 19.42
C VAL A 105 19.53 -25.79 18.74
N ASN A 106 19.84 -25.89 17.44
CA ASN A 106 19.91 -27.17 16.74
C ASN A 106 21.24 -27.84 17.09
N GLU A 107 21.17 -29.05 17.67
CA GLU A 107 22.29 -30.00 17.73
C GLU A 107 22.52 -30.68 16.38
#